data_AF-A0A4U2DL51-F1
#
_entry.id   AF-A0A4U2DL51-F1
#
_cell.length_a   1.000
_cell.length_b   1.000
_cell.length_c   1.000
_cell.angle_alpha   90.00
_cell.angle_beta   90.00
_cell.angle_gamma   90.00
#
_symmetry.space_group_name_H-M   'P 1'
#
loop_
_entity.id
_entity.type
_entity.pdbx_description
1 polymer ?
#
loop_
_entity_poly.entity_id
_entity_poly.type
_entity_poly.pdbx_seq_one_letter_code
_entity_poly.pdbx_strand_id
1 'polypeptide(L)'
;MSQTTPPLFGHYVLNDALDPSGFIDITSTAKDAGFYFPYTGISQQAYFQAVDVPDVIIECSKEKLTLQLLKLARRAARKVPAQSQVPFTVCQPPSLDNLYVN
;
A
#
# COMPACT_ATOMS: atom_id res chain seq x y z
N MET A 1 18.58 29.63 4.11
CA MET A 1 17.32 28.95 3.71
C MET A 1 17.67 27.51 3.35
N SER A 2 17.56 26.58 4.29
CA SER A 2 17.78 25.15 4.01
C SER A 2 16.59 24.62 3.22
N GLN A 3 16.77 24.39 1.92
CA GLN A 3 15.81 23.61 1.13
C GLN A 3 15.80 22.19 1.67
N THR A 4 14.83 21.88 2.54
CA THR A 4 14.48 20.50 2.87
C THR A 4 13.74 19.94 1.66
N THR A 5 14.49 19.43 0.68
CA THR A 5 13.93 18.60 -0.38
C THR A 5 13.24 17.42 0.31
N PRO A 6 11.92 17.22 0.15
CA PRO A 6 11.27 16.05 0.71
C PRO A 6 11.98 14.80 0.16
N PRO A 7 12.23 13.77 0.96
CA PRO A 7 12.80 12.52 0.45
C PRO A 7 11.81 11.97 -0.59
N LEU A 8 12.16 12.14 -1.86
CA LEU A 8 11.41 11.66 -2.99
C LEU A 8 11.77 10.19 -3.16
N PHE A 9 10.94 9.33 -2.56
CA PHE A 9 11.00 7.86 -2.74
C PHE A 9 11.19 7.43 -4.20
N GLY A 10 10.69 8.24 -5.14
CA GLY A 10 10.78 7.99 -6.57
C GLY A 10 12.21 7.89 -7.13
N HIS A 11 13.23 8.43 -6.46
CA HIS A 11 14.61 8.35 -6.98
C HIS A 11 15.21 6.93 -6.94
N TYR A 12 14.64 6.04 -6.13
CA TYR A 12 15.11 4.66 -5.99
C TYR A 12 14.21 3.66 -6.70
N VAL A 13 13.05 4.08 -7.23
CA VAL A 13 12.15 3.17 -7.96
C VAL A 13 12.80 2.83 -9.30
N LEU A 14 13.16 1.55 -9.48
CA LEU A 14 13.67 1.04 -10.75
C LEU A 14 12.53 1.10 -11.78
N ASN A 15 12.79 1.70 -12.94
CA ASN A 15 11.87 1.86 -14.07
C ASN A 15 11.64 0.55 -14.85
N ASP A 16 11.63 -0.59 -14.18
CA ASP A 16 11.24 -1.83 -14.84
C ASP A 16 9.73 -1.79 -15.07
N ALA A 17 9.33 -1.90 -16.33
CA ALA A 17 7.93 -1.96 -16.70
C ALA A 17 7.32 -3.22 -16.11
N LEU A 18 6.58 -3.06 -15.01
CA LEU A 18 5.76 -4.13 -14.44
C LEU A 18 4.62 -4.43 -15.42
N ASP A 19 4.40 -5.71 -15.71
CA ASP A 19 3.21 -6.14 -16.45
C ASP A 19 1.96 -5.79 -15.62
N PRO A 20 1.09 -4.88 -16.10
CA PRO A 20 -0.07 -4.42 -15.36
C PRO A 20 -1.13 -5.51 -15.16
N SER A 21 -1.08 -6.62 -15.91
CA SER A 21 -2.09 -7.68 -15.87
C SER A 21 -2.27 -8.31 -14.47
N GLY A 22 -1.22 -8.33 -13.65
CA GLY A 22 -1.21 -8.87 -12.29
C GLY A 22 -1.55 -7.87 -11.18
N PHE A 23 -1.86 -6.61 -11.53
CA PHE A 23 -2.02 -5.53 -10.57
C PHE A 23 -3.40 -4.87 -10.67
N ILE A 24 -3.95 -4.51 -9.52
CA ILE A 24 -5.14 -3.69 -9.38
C ILE A 24 -4.68 -2.25 -9.29
N ASP A 25 -5.18 -1.41 -10.20
CA ASP A 25 -4.91 0.03 -10.21
C ASP A 25 -5.57 0.68 -9.00
N ILE A 26 -4.74 1.32 -8.17
CA ILE A 26 -5.16 2.08 -6.99
C ILE A 26 -4.63 3.51 -7.03
N THR A 27 -4.31 4.02 -8.22
CA THR A 27 -3.62 5.31 -8.41
C THR A 27 -4.38 6.48 -7.79
N SER A 28 -5.72 6.49 -7.85
CA SER A 28 -6.54 7.51 -7.20
C SER A 28 -6.35 7.49 -5.67
N THR A 29 -6.57 6.34 -5.04
CA THR A 29 -6.43 6.14 -3.58
C THR A 29 -4.99 6.36 -3.10
N ALA A 30 -4.00 6.03 -3.94
CA ALA A 30 -2.58 6.26 -3.68
C ALA A 30 -2.25 7.75 -3.53
N LYS A 31 -2.86 8.60 -4.37
CA LYS A 31 -2.71 10.06 -4.27
C LYS A 31 -3.23 10.58 -2.93
N ASP A 32 -4.36 10.05 -2.44
CA ASP A 32 -4.91 10.43 -1.14
C ASP A 32 -4.00 10.01 0.03
N ALA A 33 -3.20 8.94 -0.14
CA ALA A 33 -2.17 8.54 0.82
C ALA A 33 -0.84 9.33 0.68
N GLY A 34 -0.71 10.16 -0.35
CA GLY A 34 0.48 10.97 -0.64
C GLY A 34 1.53 10.27 -1.50
N PHE A 35 1.13 9.30 -2.32
CA PHE A 35 1.94 8.72 -3.39
C PHE A 35 1.57 9.42 -4.71
N TYR A 36 2.51 10.20 -5.26
CA TYR A 36 2.30 10.97 -6.50
C TYR A 36 3.04 10.34 -7.67
N PHE A 37 2.70 9.09 -7.98
CA PHE A 37 3.24 8.36 -9.13
C PHE A 37 2.23 8.35 -10.30
N PRO A 38 2.68 8.23 -11.56
CA PRO A 38 1.79 8.09 -12.71
C PRO A 38 0.89 6.86 -12.64
N TYR A 39 1.40 5.78 -12.03
CA TYR A 39 0.68 4.54 -11.77
C TYR A 39 1.06 4.02 -10.39
N THR A 40 0.09 3.48 -9.66
CA THR A 40 0.32 2.71 -8.44
C THR A 40 -0.59 1.49 -8.46
N GLY A 41 0.02 0.30 -8.38
CA GLY A 41 -0.69 -0.96 -8.37
C GLY A 41 -0.48 -1.74 -7.08
N ILE A 42 -1.49 -2.52 -6.69
CA ILE A 42 -1.36 -3.60 -5.71
C ILE A 42 -1.49 -4.92 -6.46
N SER A 43 -0.63 -5.90 -6.17
CA SER A 43 -0.78 -7.23 -6.79
C SER A 43 -2.14 -7.84 -6.43
N GLN A 44 -2.80 -8.52 -7.37
CA GLN A 44 -4.10 -9.13 -7.13
C GLN A 44 -4.10 -10.02 -5.88
N GLN A 45 -3.04 -10.81 -5.70
CA GLN A 45 -2.86 -11.65 -4.52
C GLN A 45 -2.88 -10.83 -3.21
N ALA A 46 -2.11 -9.75 -3.13
CA ALA A 46 -2.06 -8.91 -1.92
C ALA A 46 -3.41 -8.20 -1.68
N TYR A 47 -4.09 -7.80 -2.75
CA TYR A 47 -5.40 -7.17 -2.66
C TYR A 47 -6.45 -8.12 -2.07
N PHE A 48 -6.55 -9.35 -2.57
CA PHE A 48 -7.52 -10.33 -2.02
C PHE A 48 -7.16 -10.83 -0.62
N GLN A 49 -5.88 -10.77 -0.21
CA GLN A 49 -5.46 -11.16 1.13
C GLN A 49 -5.63 -10.06 2.19
N ALA A 50 -5.46 -8.79 1.81
CA ALA A 50 -5.41 -7.67 2.76
C ALA A 50 -6.56 -6.66 2.62
N VAL A 51 -7.26 -6.65 1.49
CA VAL A 51 -8.29 -5.64 1.17
C VAL A 51 -9.65 -6.28 0.90
N ASP A 52 -9.71 -7.27 0.00
CA ASP A 52 -10.94 -7.94 -0.39
C ASP A 52 -11.08 -9.30 0.30
N VAL A 53 -11.12 -9.23 1.64
CA VAL A 53 -11.32 -10.41 2.50
C VAL A 53 -12.83 -10.66 2.62
N PRO A 54 -13.33 -11.85 2.26
CA PRO A 54 -14.73 -12.22 2.46
C PRO A 54 -15.09 -12.20 3.95
N ASP A 55 -16.31 -11.76 4.26
CA ASP A 55 -16.94 -11.87 5.58
C ASP A 55 -16.19 -11.19 6.74
N VAL A 56 -16.20 -9.86 6.77
CA VAL A 56 -15.64 -9.07 7.87
C VAL A 56 -16.78 -8.49 8.73
N ILE A 57 -16.72 -8.74 10.04
CA ILE A 57 -17.59 -8.18 11.09
C ILE A 57 -17.44 -6.64 11.22
N ILE A 58 -16.55 -6.03 10.43
CA ILE A 58 -16.20 -4.62 10.48
C ILE A 58 -16.82 -3.88 9.29
N GLU A 59 -17.51 -2.76 9.56
CA GLU A 59 -18.01 -1.79 8.57
C GLU A 59 -16.89 -0.95 7.92
N CYS A 60 -15.79 -1.55 7.46
CA CYS A 60 -14.72 -0.82 6.79
C CYS A 60 -14.82 -1.02 5.28
N SER A 61 -14.95 0.07 4.53
CA SER A 61 -14.96 0.00 3.07
C SER A 61 -13.58 -0.43 2.53
N LYS A 62 -13.57 -1.13 1.38
CA LYS A 62 -12.34 -1.54 0.68
C LYS A 62 -11.38 -0.36 0.47
N GLU A 63 -11.92 0.80 0.09
CA GLU A 63 -11.16 2.05 -0.08
C GLU A 63 -10.43 2.47 1.21
N LYS A 64 -11.09 2.39 2.37
CA LYS A 64 -10.47 2.73 3.66
C LYS A 64 -9.35 1.75 4.01
N LEU A 65 -9.53 0.46 3.74
CA LEU A 65 -8.49 -0.55 3.94
C LEU A 65 -7.29 -0.31 3.03
N THR A 66 -7.52 -0.05 1.74
CA THR A 66 -6.45 0.32 0.79
C THR A 66 -5.70 1.57 1.26
N LEU A 67 -6.41 2.60 1.72
CA LEU A 67 -5.79 3.82 2.23
C LEU A 67 -4.94 3.56 3.49
N GLN A 68 -5.41 2.72 4.42
CA GLN A 68 -4.63 2.35 5.61
C GLN A 68 -3.37 1.57 5.24
N LEU A 69 -3.47 0.62 4.32
CA LEU A 69 -2.34 -0.14 3.79
C LEU A 69 -1.27 0.80 3.21
N LEU A 70 -1.68 1.77 2.39
CA LEU A 70 -0.78 2.75 1.80
C LEU A 70 -0.10 3.65 2.86
N LYS A 71 -0.82 4.07 3.90
CA LYS A 71 -0.24 4.83 5.01
C LYS A 71 0.84 4.03 5.75
N LEU A 72 0.64 2.72 5.95
CA LEU A 72 1.63 1.82 6.52
C LEU A 72 2.86 1.68 5.61
N ALA A 73 2.64 1.45 4.31
CA ALA A 73 3.71 1.38 3.31
C ALA A 73 4.56 2.65 3.31
N ARG A 74 3.92 3.83 3.34
CA ARG A 74 4.60 5.12 3.40
C ARG A 74 5.42 5.29 4.68
N ARG A 75 4.87 4.86 5.83
CA ARG A 75 5.57 4.90 7.12
C ARG A 75 6.80 4.00 7.11
N ALA A 76 6.69 2.80 6.53
CA ALA A 76 7.80 1.87 6.38
C ALA A 76 8.88 2.46 5.46
N ALA A 77 8.48 2.97 4.29
CA ALA A 77 9.40 3.59 3.34
C ALA A 77 10.20 4.74 3.97
N ARG A 78 9.55 5.62 4.76
CA ARG A 78 10.22 6.71 5.48
C ARG A 78 11.31 6.26 6.47
N LYS A 79 11.22 5.04 7.00
CA LYS A 79 12.26 4.50 7.90
C LYS A 79 13.51 4.07 7.13
N VAL A 80 13.38 3.75 5.85
CA VAL A 80 14.47 3.22 5.01
C VAL A 80 14.50 3.95 3.67
N PRO A 81 14.82 5.26 3.65
CA PRO A 81 14.64 6.11 2.47
C PRO A 81 15.58 5.78 1.30
N ALA A 82 16.63 5.00 1.53
CA ALA A 82 17.62 4.62 0.52
C ALA A 82 17.26 3.30 -0.21
N GLN A 83 16.15 2.66 0.13
CA GLN A 83 15.73 1.40 -0.48
C GLN A 83 14.54 1.61 -1.42
N SER A 84 14.59 0.90 -2.55
CA SER A 84 13.52 0.84 -3.55
C SER A 84 12.38 -0.10 -3.15
N GLN A 85 12.67 -1.03 -2.23
CA GLN A 85 11.75 -2.04 -1.73
C GLN A 85 11.82 -2.04 -0.21
N VAL A 86 10.67 -2.07 0.44
CA VAL A 86 10.59 -2.05 1.90
C VAL A 86 9.60 -3.09 2.38
N PRO A 87 10.03 -4.07 3.20
CA PRO A 87 9.12 -5.01 3.82
C PRO A 87 8.40 -4.36 5.00
N PHE A 88 7.11 -4.62 5.13
CA PHE A 88 6.33 -4.27 6.32
C PHE A 88 5.21 -5.29 6.53
N THR A 89 4.79 -5.44 7.79
CA THR A 89 3.72 -6.36 8.17
C THR A 89 2.42 -5.59 8.34
N VAL A 90 1.32 -6.22 7.94
CA VAL A 90 -0.03 -5.70 8.09
C VAL A 90 -0.87 -6.76 8.75
N CYS A 91 -1.61 -6.34 9.77
CA CYS A 91 -2.60 -7.17 10.44
C CYS A 91 -3.72 -7.53 9.46
N GLN A 92 -4.07 -8.81 9.37
CA GLN A 92 -5.23 -9.23 8.60
C GLN A 92 -6.53 -8.75 9.27
N PRO A 93 -7.52 -8.25 8.51
CA PRO A 93 -8.84 -7.97 9.06
C PRO A 93 -9.46 -9.23 9.67
N PRO A 94 -10.18 -9.14 10.80
CA PRO A 94 -10.84 -10.30 11.40
C PRO A 94 -11.96 -10.80 10.47
N SER A 95 -12.00 -12.10 10.22
CA SER A 95 -13.08 -12.76 9.48
C SER A 95 -14.00 -13.52 10.44
N LEU A 96 -15.17 -13.96 9.95
CA LEU A 96 -16.07 -14.83 10.73
C LEU A 96 -15.34 -16.07 11.29
N ASP A 97 -14.42 -16.64 10.52
CA ASP A 97 -13.65 -17.83 10.91
C ASP A 97 -12.36 -17.51 11.69
N ASN A 98 -11.91 -16.26 11.70
CA ASN A 98 -10.71 -15.84 12.39
C ASN A 98 -10.85 -14.43 12.98
N LEU A 99 -11.44 -14.39 14.19
CA LEU A 99 -11.60 -13.18 15.00
C LEU A 99 -10.27 -12.63 15.54
N TYR A 100 -9.20 -13.43 15.50
CA TYR A 100 -7.91 -13.08 16.08
C TYR A 100 -6.94 -12.58 15.02
N VAL A 101 -6.60 -11.31 15.16
CA VAL A 101 -5.56 -10.63 14.40
C VAL A 101 -4.20 -11.06 14.97
N ASN A 102 -3.64 -12.17 14.50
CA ASN A 102 -2.25 -12.55 14.80
C ASN A 102 -1.29 -12.02 13.73
#